data_AF-A0A6P1HZL5-F1
#
_entry.id   AF-A0A6P1HZL5-F1
#
_cell.length_a   1.000
_cell.length_b   1.000
_cell.length_c   1.000
_cell.angle_alpha   90.00
_cell.angle_beta   90.00
_cell.angle_gamma   90.00
#
_symmetry.space_group_name_H-M   'P 1'
#
loop_
_entity.id
_entity.type
_entity.pdbx_description
1 polymer ?
#
loop_
_entity_poly.entity_id
_entity_poly.type
_entity_poly.pdbx_seq_one_letter_code
_entity_poly.pdbx_strand_id
1 'polypeptide(L)'
;MKSSRSVSAVAAPHCDRGSRLAHDHEIGVAVEAAAPGGATIGRISGDIDVLAAPSFALALADLAQDDAALVIDMTGVDFVGTSALSVLSTFAESARQRHMTWALAGNRAVLRPIQATGLDTKIPTWDSVRKALDWIDARGHA
;
A
#
# COMPACT_ATOMS: atom_id res chain seq x y z
N MET A 1 -20.85 1.68 62.19
CA MET A 1 -19.76 1.29 61.26
C MET A 1 -19.54 2.47 60.31
N LYS A 2 -18.60 3.39 60.56
CA LYS A 2 -17.18 3.41 60.12
C LYS A 2 -16.95 3.17 58.62
N SER A 3 -16.39 4.22 57.99
CA SER A 3 -15.56 4.26 56.77
C SER A 3 -16.30 4.21 55.43
N SER A 4 -16.47 5.32 54.71
CA SER A 4 -15.46 6.13 53.99
C SER A 4 -14.80 5.39 52.83
N ARG A 5 -15.16 5.76 51.60
CA ARG A 5 -14.24 6.32 50.60
C ARG A 5 -14.98 6.73 49.32
N SER A 6 -15.12 8.04 49.17
CA SER A 6 -15.28 8.69 47.86
C SER A 6 -13.89 8.76 47.22
N VAL A 7 -13.74 8.29 45.99
CA VAL A 7 -12.58 8.61 45.15
C VAL A 7 -13.10 9.30 43.91
N SER A 8 -12.90 10.61 43.89
CA SER A 8 -12.95 11.45 42.70
C SER A 8 -11.70 11.14 41.89
N ALA A 9 -11.87 10.66 40.66
CA ALA A 9 -10.77 10.52 39.72
C ALA A 9 -10.74 11.77 38.83
N VAL A 10 -9.61 12.46 38.90
CA VAL A 10 -9.22 13.63 38.13
C VAL A 10 -9.29 13.35 36.63
N ALA A 11 -9.88 14.30 35.90
CA ALA A 11 -9.97 14.32 34.45
C ALA A 11 -8.57 14.39 33.80
N ALA A 12 -8.27 13.43 32.92
CA ALA A 12 -7.21 13.52 31.92
C ALA A 12 -7.79 14.07 30.61
N PRO A 13 -7.02 14.79 29.78
CA PRO A 13 -7.54 15.47 28.59
C PRO A 13 -8.17 14.46 27.63
N HIS A 14 -9.45 14.69 27.36
CA HIS A 14 -10.26 13.88 26.47
C HIS A 14 -9.76 14.10 25.04
N CYS A 15 -8.97 13.15 24.53
CA CYS A 15 -8.71 13.05 23.10
C CYS A 15 -10.04 12.64 22.45
N ASP A 16 -10.62 13.60 21.72
CA ASP A 16 -11.82 13.49 20.90
C ASP A 16 -11.76 12.25 20.00
N ARG A 17 -12.46 11.20 20.40
CA ARG A 17 -12.39 9.85 19.80
C ARG A 17 -13.75 9.37 19.31
N GLY A 18 -14.51 10.23 18.65
CA GLY A 18 -15.81 9.82 18.12
C GLY A 18 -16.35 10.72 17.03
N SER A 19 -15.98 10.46 15.77
CA SER A 19 -16.88 10.72 14.61
C SER A 19 -16.41 10.20 13.24
N ARG A 20 -15.22 9.59 13.08
CA ARG A 20 -14.76 9.07 11.76
C ARG A 20 -15.12 7.60 11.46
N LEU A 21 -16.15 7.05 12.10
CA LEU A 21 -16.58 5.67 11.91
C LEU A 21 -17.61 5.58 10.77
N ALA A 22 -17.14 5.60 9.53
CA ALA A 22 -17.73 4.98 8.33
C ALA A 22 -17.09 5.60 7.06
N HIS A 23 -15.78 5.43 6.90
CA HIS A 23 -15.27 5.37 5.53
C HIS A 23 -15.64 3.97 5.01
N ASP A 24 -16.26 3.86 3.84
CA ASP A 24 -16.24 2.58 3.13
C ASP A 24 -14.77 2.23 2.93
N HIS A 25 -14.26 1.23 3.66
CA HIS A 25 -12.86 0.81 3.59
C HIS A 25 -12.62 -0.09 2.37
N GLU A 26 -13.35 0.17 1.29
CA GLU A 26 -13.30 -0.59 0.06
C GLU A 26 -12.17 -0.04 -0.80
N ILE A 27 -11.11 -0.83 -0.95
CA ILE A 27 -10.06 -0.52 -1.92
C ILE A 27 -10.59 -0.81 -3.32
N GLY A 28 -10.41 0.14 -4.22
CA GLY A 28 -10.66 -0.08 -5.64
C GLY A 28 -9.46 -0.81 -6.25
N VAL A 29 -9.70 -1.93 -6.91
CA VAL A 29 -8.67 -2.64 -7.70
C VAL A 29 -9.17 -2.77 -9.13
N ALA A 30 -8.39 -2.26 -10.07
CA ALA A 30 -8.61 -2.43 -11.50
C ALA A 30 -7.34 -2.96 -12.16
N VAL A 31 -7.49 -3.95 -13.04
CA VAL A 31 -6.38 -4.55 -13.77
C VAL A 31 -6.45 -4.10 -15.22
N GLU A 32 -5.35 -3.58 -15.72
CA GLU A 32 -5.16 -3.21 -17.11
C GLU A 32 -3.93 -3.93 -17.65
N ALA A 33 -4.10 -4.80 -18.64
CA ALA A 33 -2.98 -5.37 -19.35
C ALA A 33 -2.38 -4.32 -20.30
N ALA A 34 -1.08 -4.05 -20.22
CA ALA A 34 -0.41 -3.46 -21.38
C ALA A 34 -0.49 -4.46 -22.55
N ALA A 35 -0.32 -3.99 -23.78
CA ALA A 35 -0.43 -4.78 -25.01
C ALA A 35 0.21 -6.19 -24.89
N PRO A 36 -0.21 -7.20 -25.69
CA PRO A 36 0.27 -8.58 -25.56
C PRO A 36 1.81 -8.68 -25.43
N GLY A 37 2.28 -9.27 -24.31
CA GLY A 37 3.70 -9.39 -23.97
C GLY A 37 4.30 -8.21 -23.19
N GLY A 38 3.50 -7.20 -22.87
CA GLY A 38 3.89 -6.06 -22.02
C GLY A 38 3.61 -6.29 -20.52
N ALA A 39 3.90 -5.27 -19.72
CA ALA A 39 3.67 -5.32 -18.27
C ALA A 39 2.17 -5.24 -17.91
N THR A 40 1.74 -6.00 -16.91
CA THR A 40 0.42 -5.84 -16.28
C THR A 40 0.43 -4.59 -15.40
N ILE A 41 -0.64 -3.79 -15.44
CA ILE A 41 -0.83 -2.62 -14.58
C ILE A 41 -1.98 -2.91 -13.60
N GLY A 42 -1.65 -3.04 -12.32
CA GLY A 42 -2.63 -3.14 -11.24
C GLY A 42 -2.88 -1.77 -10.63
N ARG A 43 -4.02 -1.16 -10.91
CA ARG A 43 -4.44 0.13 -10.35
C ARG A 43 -5.14 -0.10 -9.02
N ILE A 44 -4.66 0.58 -7.99
CA ILE A 44 -5.17 0.51 -6.62
C ILE A 44 -5.52 1.93 -6.19
N SER A 45 -6.71 2.11 -5.64
CA SER A 45 -7.23 3.40 -5.20
C SER A 45 -7.98 3.32 -3.88
N GLY A 46 -8.16 4.47 -3.24
CA GLY A 46 -8.82 4.60 -1.93
C GLY A 46 -7.83 4.59 -0.77
N ASP A 47 -8.35 4.36 0.44
CA ASP A 47 -7.56 4.35 1.67
C ASP A 47 -7.11 2.93 2.03
N ILE A 48 -5.83 2.76 2.33
CA ILE A 48 -5.26 1.46 2.71
C ILE A 48 -4.78 1.50 4.16
N ASP A 49 -5.70 1.25 5.08
CA ASP A 49 -5.45 1.21 6.52
C ASP A 49 -5.35 -0.24 7.05
N VAL A 50 -5.54 -0.42 8.36
CA VAL A 50 -5.50 -1.75 8.99
C VAL A 50 -6.65 -2.66 8.55
N LEU A 51 -7.82 -2.10 8.20
CA LEU A 51 -8.99 -2.86 7.77
C LEU A 51 -8.89 -3.25 6.30
N ALA A 52 -8.34 -2.37 5.47
CA ALA A 52 -8.11 -2.62 4.04
C ALA A 52 -6.88 -3.52 3.76
N ALA A 53 -5.92 -3.62 4.70
CA ALA A 53 -4.67 -4.34 4.49
C ALA A 53 -4.81 -5.81 4.05
N PRO A 54 -5.75 -6.63 4.57
CA PRO A 54 -5.96 -8.00 4.08
C PRO A 54 -6.38 -8.05 2.62
N SER A 55 -7.34 -7.21 2.21
CA SER A 55 -7.80 -7.11 0.83
C SER A 55 -6.68 -6.63 -0.09
N PHE A 56 -5.86 -5.68 0.36
CA PHE A 56 -4.71 -5.19 -0.38
C PHE A 56 -3.67 -6.29 -0.59
N ALA A 57 -3.39 -7.11 0.43
CA ALA A 57 -2.48 -8.24 0.31
C ALA A 57 -2.98 -9.29 -0.71
N LEU A 58 -4.28 -9.59 -0.71
CA LEU A 58 -4.89 -10.49 -1.69
C LEU A 58 -4.78 -9.93 -3.11
N ALA A 59 -5.10 -8.64 -3.29
CA ALA A 59 -4.99 -7.98 -4.59
C ALA A 59 -3.55 -8.03 -5.15
N LEU A 60 -2.53 -7.79 -4.31
CA LEU A 60 -1.14 -7.92 -4.71
C LEU A 60 -0.76 -9.36 -5.07
N ALA A 61 -1.28 -10.35 -4.33
CA ALA A 61 -1.03 -11.75 -4.62
C ALA A 61 -1.66 -12.19 -5.96
N ASP A 62 -2.88 -11.71 -6.25
CA ASP A 62 -3.59 -11.98 -7.50
C ASP A 62 -2.88 -11.32 -8.69
N LEU A 63 -2.45 -10.05 -8.54
CA LEU A 63 -1.67 -9.34 -9.57
C LEU A 63 -0.32 -10.00 -9.87
N ALA A 64 0.25 -10.74 -8.92
CA ALA A 64 1.54 -11.40 -9.05
C ALA A 64 1.42 -12.89 -9.45
N GLN A 65 0.28 -13.36 -9.96
CA GLN A 65 0.12 -14.74 -10.43
C GLN A 65 0.79 -14.99 -11.77
N ASP A 66 0.83 -14.00 -12.66
CA ASP A 66 1.39 -14.14 -14.00
C ASP A 66 2.92 -13.93 -14.03
N ASP A 67 3.60 -14.55 -15.00
CA ASP A 67 5.03 -14.37 -15.25
C ASP A 67 5.36 -13.04 -15.97
N ALA A 68 4.36 -12.20 -16.22
CA ALA A 68 4.53 -10.89 -16.82
C ALA A 68 5.12 -9.88 -15.81
N ALA A 69 5.84 -8.87 -16.33
CA ALA A 69 6.27 -7.76 -15.50
C ALA A 69 5.07 -6.99 -14.94
N LEU A 70 5.18 -6.43 -13.72
CA LEU A 70 4.04 -5.80 -13.02
C LEU A 70 4.31 -4.34 -12.65
N VAL A 71 3.41 -3.43 -13.00
CA VAL A 71 3.34 -2.09 -12.41
C VAL A 71 2.15 -2.01 -11.46
N ILE A 72 2.43 -1.70 -10.20
CA ILE A 72 1.40 -1.38 -9.20
C ILE A 72 1.21 0.14 -9.23
N ASP A 73 0.07 0.59 -9.72
CA ASP A 73 -0.32 1.98 -9.75
C ASP A 73 -1.14 2.34 -8.51
N MET A 74 -0.50 3.01 -7.56
CA MET A 74 -1.11 3.55 -6.34
C MET A 74 -1.27 5.08 -6.44
N THR A 75 -1.32 5.66 -7.64
CA THR A 75 -1.49 7.11 -7.78
C THR A 75 -2.86 7.61 -7.32
N GLY A 76 -3.88 6.73 -7.32
CA GLY A 76 -5.23 6.98 -6.79
C GLY A 76 -5.42 6.61 -5.31
N VAL A 77 -4.35 6.33 -4.56
CA VAL A 77 -4.42 6.04 -3.11
C VAL A 77 -4.31 7.33 -2.31
N ASP A 78 -5.27 7.59 -1.43
CA ASP A 78 -5.33 8.82 -0.65
C ASP A 78 -4.63 8.70 0.72
N PHE A 79 -4.55 7.48 1.25
CA PHE A 79 -3.92 7.18 2.53
C PHE A 79 -3.24 5.80 2.55
N VAL A 80 -2.06 5.73 3.19
CA VAL A 80 -1.33 4.48 3.45
C VAL A 80 -0.99 4.37 4.93
N GLY A 81 -1.61 3.40 5.60
CA GLY A 81 -1.33 3.04 6.98
C GLY A 81 -0.10 2.15 7.13
N THR A 82 0.37 1.97 8.36
CA THR A 82 1.52 1.11 8.67
C THR A 82 1.30 -0.36 8.26
N SER A 83 0.07 -0.86 8.38
CA SER A 83 -0.29 -2.22 7.93
C SER A 83 -0.06 -2.41 6.43
N ALA A 84 -0.39 -1.40 5.61
CA ALA A 84 -0.16 -1.43 4.17
C ALA A 84 1.34 -1.43 3.83
N LEU A 85 2.17 -0.67 4.57
CA LEU A 85 3.63 -0.70 4.41
C LEU A 85 4.23 -2.07 4.74
N SER A 86 3.72 -2.74 5.78
CA SER A 86 4.13 -4.10 6.11
C SER A 86 3.76 -5.10 5.00
N VAL A 87 2.57 -4.95 4.39
CA VAL A 87 2.17 -5.73 3.22
C VAL A 87 3.12 -5.47 2.04
N LEU A 88 3.41 -4.22 1.72
CA LEU A 88 4.36 -3.85 0.66
C LEU A 88 5.77 -4.40 0.91
N SER A 89 6.26 -4.34 2.16
CA SER A 89 7.55 -4.91 2.54
C SER A 89 7.59 -6.43 2.33
N THR A 90 6.49 -7.12 2.65
CA THR A 90 6.37 -8.57 2.51
C THR A 90 6.29 -8.95 1.03
N PHE A 91 5.53 -8.19 0.26
CA PHE A 91 5.43 -8.34 -1.19
C PHE A 91 6.79 -8.16 -1.87
N ALA A 92 7.53 -7.10 -1.52
CA ALA A 92 8.85 -6.83 -2.09
C ALA A 92 9.84 -7.98 -1.82
N GLU A 93 9.79 -8.57 -0.64
CA GLU A 93 10.63 -9.71 -0.28
C GLU A 93 10.24 -10.96 -1.08
N SER A 94 8.94 -11.25 -1.24
CA SER A 94 8.45 -12.34 -2.09
C SER A 94 8.84 -12.15 -3.56
N ALA A 95 8.65 -10.95 -4.10
CA ALA A 95 9.01 -10.60 -5.46
C ALA A 95 10.52 -10.78 -5.72
N ARG A 96 11.36 -10.41 -4.74
CA ARG A 96 12.81 -10.63 -4.78
C ARG A 96 13.16 -12.12 -4.84
N GLN A 97 12.51 -12.95 -4.03
CA GLN A 97 12.73 -14.40 -4.01
C GLN A 97 12.30 -15.07 -5.32
N ARG A 98 11.25 -14.55 -5.96
CA ARG A 98 10.72 -15.02 -7.25
C ARG A 98 11.44 -14.42 -8.46
N HIS A 99 12.42 -13.53 -8.26
CA HIS A 99 13.06 -12.77 -9.34
C HIS A 99 12.05 -12.00 -10.23
N MET A 100 10.95 -11.54 -9.64
CA MET A 100 9.87 -10.87 -10.37
C MET A 100 10.32 -9.46 -10.79
N THR A 101 10.05 -9.09 -12.04
CA THR A 101 10.23 -7.72 -12.52
C THR A 101 8.98 -6.92 -12.18
N TRP A 102 9.09 -5.96 -11.26
CA TRP A 102 7.95 -5.17 -10.85
C TRP A 102 8.33 -3.75 -10.46
N ALA A 103 7.32 -2.90 -10.41
CA ALA A 103 7.44 -1.48 -10.19
C ALA A 103 6.23 -0.90 -9.41
N LEU A 104 6.44 0.13 -8.57
CA LEU A 104 5.36 0.86 -7.90
C LEU A 104 5.33 2.33 -8.35
N ALA A 105 4.23 2.76 -8.94
CA ALA A 105 3.94 4.17 -9.18
C ALA A 105 3.06 4.70 -8.04
N GLY A 106 3.44 5.82 -7.42
CA GLY A 106 2.72 6.36 -6.28
C GLY A 106 2.69 7.88 -6.24
N ASN A 107 1.68 8.43 -5.59
CA ASN A 107 1.63 9.85 -5.27
C ASN A 107 2.38 10.14 -3.94
N ARG A 108 2.31 11.38 -3.43
CA ARG A 108 2.99 11.73 -2.16
C ARG A 108 2.47 10.98 -0.94
N ALA A 109 1.18 10.64 -0.89
CA ALA A 109 0.59 9.89 0.22
C ALA A 109 1.16 8.46 0.32
N VAL A 110 1.64 7.91 -0.80
CA VAL A 110 2.28 6.59 -0.87
C VAL A 110 3.81 6.69 -0.74
N LEU A 111 4.44 7.58 -1.52
CA LEU A 111 5.90 7.64 -1.61
C LEU A 111 6.55 8.15 -0.32
N ARG A 112 5.93 9.10 0.38
CA ARG A 112 6.51 9.66 1.62
C ARG A 112 6.59 8.62 2.74
N PRO A 113 5.53 7.85 3.06
CA PRO A 113 5.64 6.78 4.04
C PRO A 113 6.66 5.68 3.67
N ILE A 114 6.76 5.32 2.38
CA ILE A 114 7.78 4.36 1.90
C ILE A 114 9.20 4.89 2.17
N GLN A 115 9.49 6.14 1.81
CA GLN A 115 10.78 6.78 2.06
C GLN A 115 11.08 6.92 3.56
N ALA A 116 10.09 7.34 4.35
CA ALA A 116 10.25 7.53 5.80
C ALA A 116 10.58 6.21 6.53
N THR A 117 10.19 5.07 5.96
CA THR A 117 10.49 3.74 6.49
C THR A 117 11.70 3.06 5.86
N GLY A 118 12.37 3.73 4.89
CA GLY A 118 13.51 3.19 4.15
C GLY A 118 13.15 2.04 3.20
N LEU A 119 11.85 1.83 2.93
CA LEU A 119 11.38 0.78 2.03
C LEU A 119 11.68 1.08 0.56
N ASP A 120 11.96 2.33 0.21
CA ASP A 120 12.39 2.78 -1.12
C ASP A 120 13.69 2.12 -1.59
N THR A 121 14.49 1.56 -0.68
CA THR A 121 15.68 0.77 -1.01
C THR A 121 15.35 -0.63 -1.55
N LYS A 122 14.13 -1.13 -1.32
CA LYS A 122 13.67 -2.48 -1.70
C LYS A 122 12.50 -2.46 -2.68
N ILE A 123 11.69 -1.42 -2.60
CA ILE A 123 10.54 -1.19 -3.47
C ILE A 123 11.01 -0.23 -4.56
N PRO A 124 11.06 -0.68 -5.82
CA PRO A 124 11.40 0.21 -6.90
C PRO A 124 10.19 1.13 -7.12
N THR A 125 10.37 2.44 -6.88
CA THR A 125 9.29 3.42 -6.81
C THR A 125 9.47 4.56 -7.81
N TRP A 126 8.35 5.04 -8.36
CA TRP A 126 8.29 6.21 -9.24
C TRP A 126 7.08 7.08 -8.93
N ASP A 127 7.14 8.33 -9.37
CA ASP A 127 6.06 9.30 -9.24
C ASP A 127 4.95 9.17 -10.30
N SER A 128 5.09 8.24 -11.25
CA SER A 128 4.14 8.04 -12.34
C SER A 128 4.25 6.66 -12.97
N VAL A 129 3.11 6.16 -13.48
CA VAL A 129 3.03 4.87 -14.21
C VAL A 129 3.93 4.87 -15.43
N ARG A 130 4.03 6.00 -16.15
CA ARG A 130 4.90 6.13 -17.32
C ARG A 130 6.36 5.82 -16.97
N LYS A 131 6.92 6.46 -15.94
CA LYS A 131 8.31 6.22 -15.54
C LYS A 131 8.55 4.80 -15.02
N ALA A 132 7.55 4.22 -14.36
CA ALA A 132 7.59 2.82 -13.92
C ALA A 132 7.65 1.86 -15.12
N LEU A 133 6.82 2.09 -16.15
CA LEU A 133 6.86 1.31 -17.40
C LEU A 133 8.18 1.49 -18.13
N ASP A 134 8.65 2.73 -18.31
CA ASP A 134 9.93 3.01 -18.99
C ASP A 134 11.10 2.28 -18.30
N TRP A 135 11.06 2.14 -16.97
CA TRP A 135 12.07 1.39 -16.19
C TRP A 135 11.95 -0.13 -16.35
N ILE A 136 10.73 -0.67 -16.46
CA ILE A 136 10.50 -2.10 -16.75
C ILE A 136 10.99 -2.42 -18.15
N ASP A 137 10.63 -1.62 -19.14
CA ASP A 137 11.01 -1.83 -20.55
C ASP A 137 12.54 -1.81 -20.70
N ALA A 138 13.22 -0.89 -20.03
CA ALA A 138 14.68 -0.83 -20.00
C ALA A 138 15.34 -2.09 -19.38
N ARG A 139 14.61 -2.89 -18.59
CA ARG A 139 15.08 -4.16 -18.01
C ARG A 139 14.71 -5.38 -18.84
N GLY A 140 13.61 -5.34 -19.59
CA GLY A 140 13.20 -6.43 -20.48
C GLY A 140 14.09 -6.58 -21.72
N HIS A 141 14.86 -5.55 -22.05
CA HIS A 141 15.83 -5.55 -23.15
C HIS A 141 17.27 -5.86 -22.70
N ALA A 142 17.48 -6.29 -21.45
CA ALA A 142 18.79 -6.59 -20.88
C ALA A 142 19.17 -8.08 -20.95
#